data_AF-A0A972UQM1-F1
#
_entry.id   AF-A0A972UQM1-F1
#
_cell.length_a   1.000
_cell.length_b   1.000
_cell.length_c   1.000
_cell.angle_alpha   90.00
_cell.angle_beta   90.00
_cell.angle_gamma   90.00
#
_symmetry.space_group_name_H-M   'P 1'
#
loop_
_entity.id
_entity.type
_entity.pdbx_description
1 polymer ?
#
loop_
_entity_poly.entity_id
_entity_poly.type
_entity_poly.pdbx_seq_one_letter_code
_entity_poly.pdbx_strand_id
1 'polypeptide(L)'
;MSIKKPYADLQEHIRALDEAGLLVTIDQPVNKDTEMHPLVRWQFRGGIAEADRKAFLFTNITNSKGRTYDMPVVIGALAANADIYRIGMGVELADIGRTWSHAIANPIPPNVVDDAPCQDVIIEGDALDGEGNGLDALPIPISTPGYDSAPYLTATNVITRDPETGIQNMGTYRAGLKSPRRLAVRMVTRPGGAGGYPHWLKYQARGEKMPCAIVLGCPPAVAYLGPQKLPIDMDEMSVAGGIVGAPVNVTRAHSVDLMVPADAEMVIEGLIDTEYLEPEAPFGESHGHIALEDYNMIMDVTAITHRKSAVLPSIISQVTPSESSV
;
A
#
# COMPACT_ATOMS: atom_id res chain seq x y z
N MET A 1 -11.86 8.96 -24.34
CA MET A 1 -10.43 9.17 -24.71
C MET A 1 -9.69 9.32 -23.40
N SER A 2 -8.82 8.36 -23.04
CA SER A 2 -8.04 8.46 -21.79
C SER A 2 -7.16 9.70 -21.87
N ILE A 3 -7.30 10.61 -20.90
CA ILE A 3 -6.44 11.79 -20.78
C ILE A 3 -5.02 11.26 -20.58
N LYS A 4 -4.10 11.61 -21.48
CA LYS A 4 -2.71 11.18 -21.39
C LYS A 4 -2.09 11.80 -20.13
N LYS A 5 -1.97 11.02 -19.06
CA LYS A 5 -1.34 11.42 -17.80
C LYS A 5 0.18 11.54 -17.98
N PRO A 6 0.85 12.51 -17.34
CA PRO A 6 2.28 12.75 -17.49
C PRO A 6 3.16 11.93 -16.52
N TYR A 7 2.58 11.01 -15.76
CA TYR A 7 3.26 10.17 -14.77
C TYR A 7 2.91 8.70 -14.95
N ALA A 8 3.81 7.82 -14.52
CA ALA A 8 3.62 6.36 -14.59
C ALA A 8 2.70 5.87 -13.47
N ASP A 9 1.73 5.01 -13.80
CA ASP A 9 1.09 4.15 -12.79
C ASP A 9 1.94 2.92 -12.44
N LEU A 10 1.45 2.06 -11.54
CA LEU A 10 2.19 0.86 -11.13
C LEU A 10 2.45 -0.09 -12.31
N GLN A 11 1.54 -0.23 -13.28
CA GLN A 11 1.73 -1.14 -14.41
C GLN A 11 2.78 -0.60 -15.38
N GLU A 12 2.77 0.70 -15.63
CA GLU A 12 3.83 1.38 -16.39
C GLU A 12 5.18 1.25 -15.69
N HIS A 13 5.20 1.38 -14.36
CA HIS A 13 6.40 1.18 -13.56
C HIS A 13 6.92 -0.26 -13.63
N ILE A 14 6.08 -1.27 -13.45
CA ILE A 14 6.46 -2.69 -13.57
C ILE A 14 7.08 -2.96 -14.95
N ARG A 15 6.50 -2.41 -16.03
CA ARG A 15 7.07 -2.53 -17.38
C ARG A 15 8.44 -1.85 -17.49
N ALA A 16 8.59 -0.66 -16.94
CA ALA A 16 9.88 0.04 -16.94
C ALA A 16 10.96 -0.73 -16.16
N LEU A 17 10.60 -1.40 -15.05
CA LEU A 17 11.51 -2.28 -14.32
C LEU A 17 11.92 -3.50 -15.16
N ASP A 18 11.00 -4.10 -15.91
CA ASP A 18 11.30 -5.23 -16.81
C ASP A 18 12.25 -4.83 -17.94
N GLU A 19 11.97 -3.70 -18.61
CA GLU A 19 12.82 -3.13 -19.66
C GLU A 19 14.23 -2.79 -19.16
N ALA A 20 14.35 -2.36 -17.89
CA ALA A 20 15.62 -2.09 -17.24
C ALA A 20 16.34 -3.36 -16.71
N GLY A 21 15.73 -4.54 -16.84
CA GLY A 21 16.28 -5.80 -16.31
C GLY A 21 16.22 -5.91 -14.78
N LEU A 22 15.39 -5.09 -14.13
CA LEU A 22 15.20 -4.99 -12.68
C LEU A 22 13.95 -5.75 -12.17
N LEU A 23 13.25 -6.46 -13.06
CA LEU A 23 12.14 -7.35 -12.71
C LEU A 23 12.53 -8.81 -12.94
N VAL A 24 12.02 -9.69 -12.09
CA VAL A 24 11.99 -11.14 -12.31
C VAL A 24 10.55 -11.59 -12.28
N THR A 25 10.07 -12.19 -13.37
CA THR A 25 8.74 -12.81 -13.41
C THR A 25 8.84 -14.27 -13.01
N ILE A 26 8.04 -14.67 -12.03
CA ILE A 26 7.90 -16.04 -11.53
C ILE A 26 6.53 -16.57 -11.96
N ASP A 27 6.55 -17.46 -12.95
CA ASP A 27 5.39 -18.16 -13.52
C ASP A 27 5.22 -19.59 -12.99
N GLN A 28 6.23 -20.07 -12.26
CA GLN A 28 6.17 -21.33 -11.54
C GLN A 28 5.17 -21.23 -10.37
N PRO A 29 4.46 -22.33 -10.03
CA PRO A 29 3.59 -22.35 -8.87
C PRO A 29 4.31 -21.89 -7.61
N VAL A 30 3.72 -20.93 -6.89
CA VAL A 30 4.26 -20.41 -5.64
C VAL A 30 3.16 -20.33 -4.57
N ASN A 31 3.48 -20.69 -3.33
CA ASN A 31 2.58 -20.55 -2.20
C ASN A 31 2.77 -19.19 -1.49
N LYS A 32 1.71 -18.38 -1.46
CA LYS A 32 1.72 -17.04 -0.83
C LYS A 32 1.92 -17.05 0.69
N ASP A 33 1.58 -18.16 1.34
CA ASP A 33 1.64 -18.28 2.79
C ASP A 33 3.04 -18.71 3.27
N THR A 34 3.84 -19.34 2.41
CA THR A 34 5.10 -20.00 2.82
C THR A 34 6.32 -19.64 1.99
N GLU A 35 6.16 -19.21 0.73
CA GLU A 35 7.28 -19.13 -0.22
C GLU A 35 7.56 -17.72 -0.74
N MET A 36 6.52 -16.93 -1.07
CA MET A 36 6.67 -15.65 -1.76
C MET A 36 7.60 -14.66 -1.03
N HIS A 37 7.24 -14.26 0.19
CA HIS A 37 8.06 -13.32 0.96
C HIS A 37 9.44 -13.88 1.32
N PRO A 38 9.59 -15.15 1.77
CA PRO A 38 10.91 -15.74 2.01
C PRO A 38 11.83 -15.71 0.78
N LEU A 39 11.31 -16.00 -0.41
CA LEU A 39 12.10 -15.96 -1.65
C LEU A 39 12.61 -14.53 -1.92
N VAL A 40 11.73 -13.54 -1.87
CA VAL A 40 12.11 -12.14 -2.13
C VAL A 40 13.03 -11.61 -1.02
N ARG A 41 12.79 -11.98 0.24
CA ARG A 41 13.63 -11.62 1.39
C ARG A 41 15.08 -12.09 1.23
N TRP A 42 15.31 -13.19 0.53
CA TRP A 42 16.64 -13.73 0.32
C TRP A 42 17.59 -12.72 -0.36
N GLN A 43 17.09 -11.83 -1.22
CA GLN A 43 17.96 -10.82 -1.83
C GLN A 43 18.51 -9.78 -0.83
N PHE A 44 17.83 -9.58 0.30
CA PHE A 44 18.28 -8.66 1.33
C PHE A 44 19.19 -9.33 2.36
N ARG A 45 19.02 -10.64 2.59
CA ARG A 45 19.70 -11.39 3.66
C ARG A 45 20.69 -12.44 3.18
N GLY A 46 20.67 -12.79 1.90
CA GLY A 46 21.42 -13.87 1.27
C GLY A 46 22.72 -13.45 0.61
N GLY A 47 23.14 -12.19 0.75
CA GLY A 47 24.41 -11.69 0.23
C GLY A 47 24.37 -11.16 -1.21
N ILE A 48 23.17 -10.93 -1.77
CA ILE A 48 23.01 -10.22 -3.05
C ILE A 48 23.35 -8.73 -2.82
N ALA A 49 24.24 -8.19 -3.66
CA ALA A 49 24.62 -6.78 -3.61
C ALA A 49 23.40 -5.91 -3.93
N GLU A 50 23.33 -4.71 -3.36
CA GLU A 50 22.15 -3.84 -3.50
C GLU A 50 21.79 -3.56 -4.97
N ALA A 51 22.78 -3.26 -5.82
CA ALA A 51 22.57 -2.99 -7.24
C ALA A 51 22.00 -4.19 -8.01
N ASP A 52 22.17 -5.41 -7.51
CA ASP A 52 21.70 -6.64 -8.15
C ASP A 52 20.32 -7.09 -7.63
N ARG A 53 19.75 -6.38 -6.66
CA ARG A 53 18.38 -6.63 -6.15
C ARG A 53 17.35 -6.27 -7.21
N LYS A 54 16.23 -6.97 -7.21
CA LYS A 54 15.17 -6.90 -8.22
C LYS A 54 13.78 -6.91 -7.58
N ALA A 55 12.82 -6.40 -8.34
CA ALA A 55 11.42 -6.66 -8.11
C ALA A 55 11.05 -8.07 -8.59
N PHE A 56 10.05 -8.68 -7.96
CA PHE A 56 9.53 -10.00 -8.28
C PHE A 56 8.05 -9.91 -8.60
N LEU A 57 7.64 -10.35 -9.79
CA LEU A 57 6.25 -10.45 -10.21
C LEU A 57 5.83 -11.91 -10.23
N PHE A 58 4.87 -12.29 -9.40
CA PHE A 58 4.36 -13.64 -9.30
C PHE A 58 3.01 -13.76 -9.99
N THR A 59 2.85 -14.75 -10.85
CA THR A 59 1.67 -14.90 -11.71
C THR A 59 0.94 -16.24 -11.56
N ASN A 60 1.51 -17.19 -10.81
CA ASN A 60 0.94 -18.52 -10.59
C ASN A 60 0.87 -18.81 -9.08
N ILE A 61 -0.13 -18.22 -8.43
CA ILE A 61 -0.18 -18.12 -6.97
C ILE A 61 -1.17 -19.12 -6.39
N THR A 62 -0.74 -19.81 -5.35
CA THR A 62 -1.57 -20.68 -4.51
C THR A 62 -1.48 -20.29 -3.04
N ASN A 63 -2.35 -20.84 -2.19
CA ASN A 63 -2.18 -20.83 -0.74
C ASN A 63 -2.00 -22.25 -0.18
N SER A 64 -1.78 -22.35 1.13
CA SER A 64 -1.57 -23.64 1.82
C SER A 64 -2.81 -24.54 1.85
N LYS A 65 -3.98 -24.00 1.50
CA LYS A 65 -5.23 -24.77 1.32
C LYS A 65 -5.43 -25.23 -0.14
N GLY A 66 -4.51 -24.90 -1.06
CA GLY A 66 -4.60 -25.26 -2.47
C GLY A 66 -5.52 -24.35 -3.31
N ARG A 67 -5.98 -23.22 -2.79
CA ARG A 67 -6.70 -22.21 -3.59
C ARG A 67 -5.72 -21.53 -4.54
N THR A 68 -6.14 -21.33 -5.79
CA THR A 68 -5.43 -20.56 -6.82
C THR A 68 -5.94 -19.13 -6.89
N TYR A 69 -5.08 -18.19 -7.29
CA TYR A 69 -5.42 -16.77 -7.44
C TYR A 69 -5.01 -16.28 -8.83
N ASP A 70 -5.94 -15.58 -9.50
CA ASP A 70 -5.69 -15.00 -10.83
C ASP A 70 -4.95 -13.65 -10.75
N MET A 71 -5.08 -12.95 -9.63
CA MET A 71 -4.44 -11.65 -9.40
C MET A 71 -2.94 -11.81 -9.17
N PRO A 72 -2.07 -11.19 -9.99
CA PRO A 72 -0.63 -11.21 -9.75
C PRO A 72 -0.24 -10.44 -8.48
N VAL A 73 0.91 -10.79 -7.91
CA VAL A 73 1.51 -10.07 -6.79
C VAL A 73 2.89 -9.57 -7.18
N VAL A 74 3.19 -8.31 -6.88
CA VAL A 74 4.52 -7.74 -7.08
C VAL A 74 5.16 -7.37 -5.74
N ILE A 75 6.43 -7.71 -5.57
CA ILE A 75 7.20 -7.46 -4.33
C ILE A 75 8.57 -6.89 -4.68
N GLY A 76 9.05 -5.89 -3.94
CA GLY A 76 10.33 -5.25 -4.26
C GLY A 76 10.26 -4.20 -5.36
N ALA A 77 9.06 -3.82 -5.80
CA ALA A 77 8.88 -2.90 -6.92
C ALA A 77 9.03 -1.42 -6.56
N LEU A 78 9.05 -1.05 -5.27
CA LEU A 78 9.09 0.37 -4.90
C LEU A 78 10.51 0.83 -4.56
N ALA A 79 11.24 0.02 -3.78
CA ALA A 79 12.53 0.45 -3.23
C ALA A 79 13.47 -0.74 -2.89
N ALA A 80 13.48 -1.82 -3.68
CA ALA A 80 14.43 -2.91 -3.43
C ALA A 80 15.89 -2.50 -3.66
N ASN A 81 16.13 -1.48 -4.49
CA ASN A 81 17.39 -0.76 -4.63
C ASN A 81 17.14 0.69 -5.12
N ALA A 82 18.22 1.49 -5.18
CA ALA A 82 18.16 2.88 -5.61
C ALA A 82 17.73 3.07 -7.08
N ASP A 83 18.04 2.12 -7.98
CA ASP A 83 17.64 2.18 -9.38
C ASP A 83 16.13 1.99 -9.57
N ILE A 84 15.54 1.03 -8.86
CA ILE A 84 14.09 0.80 -8.82
C ILE A 84 13.39 2.06 -8.29
N TYR A 85 13.93 2.64 -7.21
CA TYR A 85 13.38 3.85 -6.60
C TYR A 85 13.42 5.05 -7.56
N ARG A 86 14.55 5.32 -8.23
CA ARG A 86 14.63 6.44 -9.17
C ARG A 86 13.73 6.27 -10.39
N ILE A 87 13.52 5.03 -10.86
CA ILE A 87 12.63 4.74 -11.99
C ILE A 87 11.20 5.09 -11.58
N GLY A 88 10.79 4.71 -10.36
CA GLY A 88 9.47 5.06 -9.84
C GLY A 88 9.30 6.57 -9.62
N MET A 89 10.37 7.29 -9.27
CA MET A 89 10.36 8.76 -9.21
C MET A 89 10.44 9.43 -10.60
N GLY A 90 10.89 8.72 -11.64
CA GLY A 90 11.12 9.28 -12.97
C GLY A 90 12.31 10.23 -13.07
N VAL A 91 13.36 10.03 -12.25
CA VAL A 91 14.54 10.91 -12.20
C VAL A 91 15.86 10.14 -12.21
N GLU A 92 16.97 10.85 -12.37
CA GLU A 92 18.32 10.29 -12.19
C GLU A 92 18.66 10.11 -10.70
N LEU A 93 19.53 9.15 -10.37
CA LEU A 93 19.92 8.86 -8.98
C LEU A 93 20.38 10.12 -8.22
N ALA A 94 21.18 10.97 -8.87
CA ALA A 94 21.73 12.19 -8.28
C ALA A 94 20.66 13.25 -7.98
N ASP A 95 19.48 13.15 -8.59
CA ASP A 95 18.42 14.14 -8.50
C ASP A 95 17.31 13.78 -7.50
N ILE A 96 17.35 12.59 -6.89
CA ILE A 96 16.34 12.15 -5.91
C ILE A 96 16.13 13.19 -4.79
N GLY A 97 17.21 13.58 -4.09
CA GLY A 97 17.11 14.50 -2.96
C GLY A 97 16.66 15.91 -3.37
N ARG A 98 17.10 16.36 -4.55
CA ARG A 98 16.69 17.64 -5.13
C ARG A 98 15.21 17.63 -5.48
N THR A 99 14.71 16.54 -6.05
CA THR A 99 13.31 16.35 -6.44
C THR A 99 12.41 16.38 -5.21
N TRP A 100 12.76 15.67 -4.15
CA TRP A 100 12.04 15.73 -2.87
C TRP A 100 11.97 17.15 -2.29
N SER A 101 13.12 17.82 -2.22
CA SER A 101 13.19 19.18 -1.69
C SER A 101 12.34 20.16 -2.52
N HIS A 102 12.38 20.02 -3.85
CA HIS A 102 11.57 20.83 -4.76
C HIS A 102 10.08 20.54 -4.62
N ALA A 103 9.67 19.27 -4.56
CA ALA A 103 8.28 18.84 -4.48
C ALA A 103 7.60 19.31 -3.18
N ILE A 104 8.30 19.22 -2.05
CA ILE A 104 7.80 19.70 -0.75
C ILE A 104 7.65 21.23 -0.77
N ALA A 105 8.57 21.95 -1.42
CA ALA A 105 8.51 23.41 -1.52
C ALA A 105 7.51 23.92 -2.58
N ASN A 106 7.18 23.10 -3.58
CA ASN A 106 6.32 23.46 -4.72
C ASN A 106 5.27 22.37 -4.98
N PRO A 107 4.36 22.11 -4.02
CA PRO A 107 3.31 21.11 -4.19
C PRO A 107 2.34 21.53 -5.30
N ILE A 108 1.85 20.56 -6.07
CA ILE A 108 0.92 20.77 -7.18
C ILE A 108 -0.41 20.07 -6.83
N PRO A 109 -1.51 20.82 -6.61
CA PRO A 109 -2.80 20.25 -6.22
C PRO A 109 -3.28 19.14 -7.17
N PRO A 110 -3.94 18.09 -6.65
CA PRO A 110 -4.43 16.99 -7.47
C PRO A 110 -5.60 17.42 -8.35
N ASN A 111 -5.84 16.65 -9.40
CA ASN A 111 -6.97 16.83 -10.31
C ASN A 111 -8.06 15.80 -10.00
N VAL A 112 -9.29 16.24 -9.78
CA VAL A 112 -10.42 15.34 -9.53
C VAL A 112 -10.96 14.82 -10.86
N VAL A 113 -11.11 13.50 -10.98
CA VAL A 113 -11.65 12.83 -12.17
C VAL A 113 -12.80 11.89 -11.81
N ASP A 114 -13.76 11.77 -12.72
CA ASP A 114 -14.88 10.84 -12.56
C ASP A 114 -14.58 9.44 -13.13
N ASP A 115 -13.71 9.36 -14.15
CA ASP A 115 -13.28 8.10 -14.77
C ASP A 115 -11.99 7.61 -14.10
N ALA A 116 -12.10 6.58 -13.28
CA ALA A 116 -11.03 6.08 -12.42
C ALA A 116 -10.84 4.57 -12.58
N PRO A 117 -9.71 4.10 -13.15
CA PRO A 117 -9.44 2.68 -13.31
C PRO A 117 -9.54 1.88 -12.01
N CYS A 118 -9.22 2.47 -10.86
CA CYS A 118 -9.34 1.80 -9.57
C CYS A 118 -10.78 1.40 -9.20
N GLN A 119 -11.80 1.84 -9.94
CA GLN A 119 -13.22 1.55 -9.72
C GLN A 119 -13.87 0.77 -10.87
N ASP A 120 -13.09 0.18 -11.79
CA ASP A 120 -13.63 -0.66 -12.86
C ASP A 120 -14.43 -1.88 -12.35
N VAL A 121 -14.01 -2.42 -11.19
CA VAL A 121 -14.66 -3.52 -10.49
C VAL A 121 -14.97 -3.07 -9.07
N ILE A 122 -16.21 -3.30 -8.63
CA ILE A 122 -16.70 -2.91 -7.31
C ILE A 122 -17.28 -4.17 -6.63
N ILE A 123 -16.79 -4.47 -5.44
CA ILE A 123 -17.23 -5.59 -4.60
C ILE A 123 -17.76 -4.99 -3.29
N GLU A 124 -19.06 -5.15 -3.02
CA GLU A 124 -19.72 -4.60 -1.84
C GLU A 124 -20.90 -5.48 -1.37
N GLY A 125 -21.45 -5.17 -0.19
CA GLY A 125 -22.57 -5.93 0.38
C GLY A 125 -22.22 -7.41 0.57
N ASP A 126 -23.16 -8.30 0.24
CA ASP A 126 -23.04 -9.75 0.41
C ASP A 126 -21.90 -10.37 -0.43
N ALA A 127 -21.41 -9.67 -1.47
CA ALA A 127 -20.28 -10.14 -2.28
C ALA A 127 -18.94 -10.10 -1.51
N LEU A 128 -18.89 -9.43 -0.36
CA LEU A 128 -17.73 -9.45 0.54
C LEU A 128 -17.73 -10.66 1.49
N ASP A 129 -18.85 -11.38 1.60
CA ASP A 129 -19.05 -12.41 2.62
C ASP A 129 -18.73 -13.82 2.13
N GLY A 130 -18.19 -14.65 3.04
CA GLY A 130 -17.92 -16.06 2.79
C GLY A 130 -16.47 -16.38 2.43
N GLU A 131 -16.12 -17.66 2.53
CA GLU A 131 -14.77 -18.13 2.22
C GLU A 131 -14.49 -17.95 0.71
N GLY A 132 -13.36 -17.33 0.37
CA GLY A 132 -12.97 -17.01 -1.00
C GLY A 132 -13.54 -15.72 -1.57
N ASN A 133 -14.29 -14.95 -0.78
CA ASN A 133 -14.83 -13.64 -1.15
C ASN A 133 -14.14 -12.51 -0.37
N GLY A 134 -14.45 -11.27 -0.74
CA GLY A 134 -13.88 -10.08 -0.10
C GLY A 134 -12.36 -10.13 -0.03
N LEU A 135 -11.81 -9.91 1.16
CA LEU A 135 -10.36 -9.94 1.39
C LEU A 135 -9.73 -11.34 1.23
N ASP A 136 -10.49 -12.42 1.41
CA ASP A 136 -10.01 -13.81 1.26
C ASP A 136 -9.88 -14.24 -0.22
N ALA A 137 -10.45 -13.44 -1.14
CA ALA A 137 -10.24 -13.57 -2.58
C ALA A 137 -8.86 -13.04 -3.03
N LEU A 138 -8.19 -12.26 -2.18
CA LEU A 138 -6.95 -11.57 -2.54
C LEU A 138 -5.72 -12.43 -2.21
N PRO A 139 -4.67 -12.41 -3.05
CA PRO A 139 -3.43 -13.16 -2.82
C PRO A 139 -2.53 -12.47 -1.77
N ILE A 140 -3.08 -12.08 -0.62
CA ILE A 140 -2.34 -11.39 0.44
C ILE A 140 -1.32 -12.37 1.05
N PRO A 141 -0.01 -12.08 0.99
CA PRO A 141 1.01 -12.99 1.48
C PRO A 141 1.10 -12.95 3.01
N ILE A 142 1.66 -14.03 3.58
CA ILE A 142 2.20 -13.99 4.94
C ILE A 142 3.61 -13.42 4.84
N SER A 143 3.90 -12.35 5.58
CA SER A 143 5.20 -11.70 5.44
C SER A 143 6.31 -12.55 6.04
N THR A 144 6.15 -13.02 7.27
CA THR A 144 7.12 -13.84 8.00
C THR A 144 6.49 -15.18 8.38
N PRO A 145 6.49 -16.17 7.46
CA PRO A 145 5.92 -17.49 7.75
C PRO A 145 6.51 -18.12 9.01
N GLY A 146 5.63 -18.68 9.86
CA GLY A 146 6.00 -19.25 11.16
C GLY A 146 6.05 -18.25 12.32
N TYR A 147 5.98 -16.94 12.05
CA TYR A 147 5.97 -15.90 13.08
C TYR A 147 4.75 -14.98 12.98
N ASP A 148 4.36 -14.56 11.78
CA ASP A 148 3.20 -13.71 11.59
C ASP A 148 1.91 -14.45 11.97
N SER A 149 1.00 -13.77 12.66
CA SER A 149 -0.29 -14.35 13.09
C SER A 149 -1.35 -14.44 11.98
N ALA A 150 -1.12 -13.76 10.85
CA ALA A 150 -2.05 -13.68 9.73
C ALA A 150 -1.32 -13.26 8.43
N PRO A 151 -1.99 -13.32 7.26
CA PRO A 151 -1.58 -12.53 6.10
C PRO A 151 -1.67 -11.03 6.37
N TYR A 152 -0.77 -10.24 5.76
CA TYR A 152 -0.68 -8.80 5.99
C TYR A 152 -0.60 -8.00 4.68
N LEU A 153 -1.37 -6.92 4.62
CA LEU A 153 -1.12 -5.83 3.68
C LEU A 153 0.03 -4.98 4.21
N THR A 154 1.12 -4.90 3.45
CA THR A 154 2.36 -4.22 3.88
C THR A 154 2.68 -2.98 3.05
N ALA A 155 2.29 -2.97 1.76
CA ALA A 155 2.52 -1.87 0.82
C ALA A 155 1.34 -0.88 0.79
N THR A 156 0.84 -0.49 1.96
CA THR A 156 -0.37 0.31 2.07
C THR A 156 -0.10 1.81 1.96
N ASN A 157 -1.07 2.51 1.38
CA ASN A 157 -1.26 3.94 1.51
C ASN A 157 -2.64 4.16 2.13
N VAL A 158 -2.68 4.29 3.45
CA VAL A 158 -3.92 4.40 4.24
C VAL A 158 -4.32 5.86 4.35
N ILE A 159 -5.51 6.18 3.84
CA ILE A 159 -6.08 7.52 3.82
C ILE A 159 -7.15 7.62 4.90
N THR A 160 -7.04 8.67 5.72
CA THR A 160 -8.02 9.06 6.74
C THR A 160 -8.23 10.57 6.68
N ARG A 161 -9.24 11.08 7.38
CA ARG A 161 -9.59 12.51 7.35
C ARG A 161 -9.85 13.04 8.75
N ASP A 162 -9.23 14.15 9.09
CA ASP A 162 -9.50 14.85 10.35
C ASP A 162 -10.98 15.26 10.41
N PRO A 163 -11.74 14.82 11.43
CA PRO A 163 -13.17 15.12 11.51
C PRO A 163 -13.48 16.58 11.89
N GLU A 164 -12.48 17.35 12.33
CA GLU A 164 -12.61 18.78 12.68
C GLU A 164 -12.25 19.69 11.52
N THR A 165 -11.10 19.45 10.89
CA THR A 165 -10.58 20.34 9.82
C THR A 165 -10.98 19.88 8.43
N GLY A 166 -11.33 18.60 8.27
CA GLY A 166 -11.63 17.99 6.98
C GLY A 166 -10.39 17.68 6.14
N ILE A 167 -9.18 17.85 6.68
CA ILE A 167 -7.91 17.60 5.99
C ILE A 167 -7.62 16.09 5.97
N GLN A 168 -7.17 15.57 4.81
CA GLN A 168 -6.78 14.16 4.70
C GLN A 168 -5.32 13.96 5.08
N ASN A 169 -5.00 12.76 5.54
CA ASN A 169 -3.63 12.27 5.67
C ASN A 169 -3.52 10.90 5.01
N MET A 170 -2.40 10.67 4.33
CA MET A 170 -2.01 9.37 3.81
C MET A 170 -0.77 8.84 4.55
N GLY A 171 -0.84 7.62 5.08
CA GLY A 171 0.27 6.99 5.78
C GLY A 171 0.42 5.50 5.48
N THR A 172 1.63 4.98 5.57
CA THR A 172 1.88 3.53 5.46
C THR A 172 1.72 2.84 6.82
N TYR A 173 0.72 1.95 6.90
CA TYR A 173 0.41 1.14 8.08
C TYR A 173 0.12 -0.29 7.68
N ARG A 174 0.67 -1.28 8.41
CA ARG A 174 0.29 -2.67 8.13
C ARG A 174 -1.17 -2.92 8.50
N ALA A 175 -1.81 -3.81 7.75
CA ALA A 175 -3.15 -4.29 8.06
C ALA A 175 -3.20 -5.83 8.02
N GLY A 176 -3.49 -6.44 9.16
CA GLY A 176 -3.60 -7.89 9.31
C GLY A 176 -4.98 -8.39 8.95
N LEU A 177 -5.04 -9.46 8.15
CA LEU A 177 -6.29 -10.06 7.73
C LEU A 177 -6.97 -10.82 8.87
N LYS A 178 -8.23 -10.50 9.16
CA LYS A 178 -9.04 -11.14 10.22
C LYS A 178 -10.16 -12.02 9.67
N SER A 179 -10.86 -11.51 8.66
CA SER A 179 -11.95 -12.20 7.97
C SER A 179 -12.14 -11.60 6.58
N PRO A 180 -13.01 -12.17 5.72
CA PRO A 180 -13.33 -11.59 4.41
C PRO A 180 -13.74 -10.11 4.44
N ARG A 181 -14.28 -9.61 5.56
CA ARG A 181 -14.76 -8.23 5.76
C ARG A 181 -14.00 -7.45 6.84
N ARG A 182 -12.89 -7.97 7.37
CA ARG A 182 -12.24 -7.35 8.53
C ARG A 182 -10.72 -7.37 8.45
N LEU A 183 -10.14 -6.21 8.77
CA LEU A 183 -8.71 -6.00 8.95
C LEU A 183 -8.43 -5.45 10.34
N ALA A 184 -7.26 -5.76 10.90
CA ALA A 184 -6.68 -5.03 12.03
C ALA A 184 -5.57 -4.10 11.50
N VAL A 185 -5.79 -2.80 11.58
CA VAL A 185 -4.89 -1.76 11.03
C VAL A 185 -4.07 -1.15 12.16
N ARG A 186 -2.75 -1.21 12.02
CA ARG A 186 -1.82 -0.67 13.03
C ARG A 186 -1.38 0.75 12.70
N MET A 187 -2.15 1.74 13.17
CA MET A 187 -1.79 3.15 13.07
C MET A 187 -1.03 3.61 14.32
N VAL A 188 0.29 3.58 14.29
CA VAL A 188 1.14 4.05 15.41
C VAL A 188 1.41 5.54 15.25
N THR A 189 1.40 6.26 16.38
CA THR A 189 1.90 7.64 16.41
C THR A 189 3.37 7.69 16.00
N ARG A 190 3.69 8.62 15.10
CA ARG A 190 5.08 8.87 14.69
C ARG A 190 5.51 10.27 15.10
N PRO A 191 6.67 10.43 15.76
CA PRO A 191 7.31 11.73 15.88
C PRO A 191 7.54 12.30 14.48
N GLY A 192 6.88 13.41 14.16
CA GLY A 192 7.01 14.09 12.87
C GLY A 192 5.83 13.98 11.89
N GLY A 193 4.66 13.49 12.30
CA GLY A 193 3.40 13.71 11.56
C GLY A 193 2.86 12.51 10.79
N ALA A 194 2.15 11.61 11.49
CA ALA A 194 1.27 10.62 10.87
C ALA A 194 -0.13 10.82 11.47
N GLY A 195 -1.10 11.22 10.64
CA GLY A 195 -2.42 11.70 11.08
C GLY A 195 -3.39 10.61 11.50
N GLY A 196 -3.20 9.36 11.05
CA GLY A 196 -4.16 8.26 11.27
C GLY A 196 -4.57 8.04 12.72
N TYR A 197 -3.60 7.92 13.65
CA TYR A 197 -3.90 7.74 15.08
C TYR A 197 -4.52 8.99 15.74
N PRO A 198 -3.98 10.21 15.53
CA PRO A 198 -4.65 11.44 15.96
C PRO A 198 -6.09 11.57 15.45
N HIS A 199 -6.36 11.25 14.18
CA HIS A 199 -7.72 11.26 13.62
C HIS A 199 -8.61 10.28 14.37
N TRP A 200 -8.13 9.05 14.61
CA TRP A 200 -8.88 8.03 15.35
C TRP A 200 -9.27 8.50 16.75
N LEU A 201 -8.38 9.15 17.49
CA LEU A 201 -8.69 9.74 18.81
C LEU A 201 -9.81 10.79 18.74
N LYS A 202 -9.83 11.61 17.69
CA LYS A 202 -10.87 12.63 17.49
C LYS A 202 -12.23 12.00 17.16
N TYR A 203 -12.27 10.98 16.30
CA TYR A 203 -13.50 10.22 16.02
C TYR A 203 -13.99 9.48 17.28
N GLN A 204 -13.07 8.89 18.05
CA GLN A 204 -13.40 8.25 19.33
C GLN A 204 -14.03 9.24 20.30
N ALA A 205 -13.49 10.46 20.43
CA ALA A 205 -14.07 11.50 21.28
C ALA A 205 -15.48 11.93 20.84
N ARG A 206 -15.83 11.72 19.56
CA ARG A 206 -17.18 11.97 19.00
C ARG A 206 -18.11 10.77 19.09
N GLY A 207 -17.60 9.58 19.42
CA GLY A 207 -18.38 8.34 19.36
C GLY A 207 -18.77 7.93 17.93
N GLU A 208 -17.96 8.32 16.95
CA GLU A 208 -18.19 8.06 15.53
C GLU A 208 -17.14 7.07 15.01
N LYS A 209 -17.52 6.15 14.11
CA LYS A 209 -16.52 5.33 13.40
C LYS A 209 -15.73 6.20 12.42
N MET A 210 -14.43 5.92 12.26
CA MET A 210 -13.55 6.70 11.39
C MET A 210 -13.55 6.14 9.95
N PRO A 211 -13.91 6.92 8.91
CA PRO A 211 -13.74 6.50 7.53
C PRO A 211 -12.27 6.25 7.18
N CYS A 212 -12.01 5.16 6.46
CA CYS A 212 -10.67 4.72 6.08
C CYS A 212 -10.68 4.13 4.66
N ALA A 213 -9.65 4.46 3.88
CA ALA A 213 -9.38 3.84 2.59
C ALA A 213 -7.94 3.34 2.55
N ILE A 214 -7.73 2.04 2.35
CA ILE A 214 -6.42 1.42 2.17
C ILE A 214 -6.17 1.28 0.67
N VAL A 215 -5.27 2.11 0.15
CA VAL A 215 -4.88 2.09 -1.26
C VAL A 215 -3.71 1.13 -1.45
N LEU A 216 -3.82 0.25 -2.44
CA LEU A 216 -2.79 -0.70 -2.85
C LEU A 216 -2.47 -0.46 -4.33
N GLY A 217 -1.20 -0.22 -4.63
CA GLY A 217 -0.70 -0.08 -6.00
C GLY A 217 -1.09 1.22 -6.67
N CYS A 218 -0.74 2.35 -6.07
CA CYS A 218 -0.86 3.66 -6.70
C CYS A 218 0.40 3.99 -7.54
N PRO A 219 0.41 5.08 -8.34
CA PRO A 219 1.63 5.58 -8.96
C PRO A 219 2.79 5.61 -7.95
N PRO A 220 4.02 5.16 -8.31
CA PRO A 220 5.11 5.07 -7.32
C PRO A 220 5.38 6.41 -6.64
N ALA A 221 5.31 7.50 -7.40
CA ALA A 221 5.44 8.86 -6.87
C ALA A 221 4.39 9.22 -5.79
N VAL A 222 3.23 8.54 -5.73
CA VAL A 222 2.25 8.65 -4.65
C VAL A 222 2.58 7.68 -3.52
N ALA A 223 2.96 6.44 -3.87
CA ALA A 223 3.28 5.40 -2.89
C ALA A 223 4.37 5.84 -1.91
N TYR A 224 5.39 6.56 -2.41
CA TYR A 224 6.50 7.07 -1.61
C TYR A 224 6.12 8.11 -0.55
N LEU A 225 4.93 8.72 -0.63
CA LEU A 225 4.50 9.69 0.37
C LEU A 225 3.97 9.02 1.64
N GLY A 226 3.50 7.77 1.55
CA GLY A 226 2.99 7.03 2.71
C GLY A 226 3.99 6.95 3.89
N PRO A 227 5.28 6.64 3.67
CA PRO A 227 6.29 6.66 4.74
C PRO A 227 6.92 8.04 4.99
N GLN A 228 6.70 9.03 4.12
CA GLN A 228 7.40 10.32 4.17
C GLN A 228 6.93 11.18 5.34
N LYS A 229 7.88 11.84 6.03
CA LYS A 229 7.58 12.76 7.14
C LYS A 229 7.31 14.16 6.62
N LEU A 230 6.09 14.39 6.14
CA LEU A 230 5.64 15.73 5.78
C LEU A 230 5.20 16.52 7.02
N PRO A 231 5.21 17.86 6.96
CA PRO A 231 4.52 18.68 7.93
C PRO A 231 3.06 18.24 8.08
N ILE A 232 2.53 18.35 9.30
CA ILE A 232 1.11 18.11 9.56
C ILE A 232 0.29 19.04 8.65
N ASP A 233 -0.84 18.53 8.14
CA ASP A 233 -1.79 19.21 7.25
C ASP A 233 -1.27 19.51 5.82
N MET A 234 -0.07 19.03 5.46
CA MET A 234 0.39 19.06 4.07
C MET A 234 -0.19 17.86 3.31
N ASP A 235 -0.94 18.14 2.24
CA ASP A 235 -1.53 17.09 1.40
C ASP A 235 -0.47 16.29 0.64
N GLU A 236 -0.39 14.99 0.94
CA GLU A 236 0.55 14.08 0.29
C GLU A 236 0.35 14.01 -1.22
N MET A 237 -0.90 14.08 -1.72
CA MET A 237 -1.17 14.03 -3.16
C MET A 237 -0.60 15.24 -3.89
N SER A 238 -0.65 16.42 -3.25
CA SER A 238 -0.07 17.63 -3.79
C SER A 238 1.47 17.56 -3.87
N VAL A 239 2.12 16.96 -2.87
CA VAL A 239 3.58 16.73 -2.92
C VAL A 239 3.94 15.70 -3.99
N ALA A 240 3.15 14.64 -4.14
CA ALA A 240 3.31 13.69 -5.25
C ALA A 240 3.21 14.39 -6.61
N GLY A 241 2.29 15.34 -6.76
CA GLY A 241 2.20 16.20 -7.93
C GLY A 241 3.47 17.01 -8.18
N GLY A 242 4.09 17.53 -7.11
CA GLY A 242 5.39 18.21 -7.18
C GLY A 242 6.55 17.30 -7.60
N ILE A 243 6.51 16.00 -7.28
CA ILE A 243 7.51 15.01 -7.73
C ILE A 243 7.40 14.81 -9.24
N VAL A 244 6.18 14.59 -9.74
CA VAL A 244 5.96 14.29 -11.17
C VAL A 244 5.81 15.54 -12.04
N GLY A 245 5.80 16.74 -11.43
CA GLY A 245 5.67 18.02 -12.12
C GLY A 245 4.27 18.30 -12.70
N ALA A 246 3.24 17.57 -12.26
CA ALA A 246 1.88 17.69 -12.75
C ALA A 246 0.84 17.21 -11.71
N PRO A 247 -0.44 17.64 -11.82
CA PRO A 247 -1.50 17.15 -10.94
C PRO A 247 -1.67 15.63 -11.02
N VAL A 248 -1.67 14.95 -9.87
CA VAL A 248 -2.06 13.55 -9.76
C VAL A 248 -3.58 13.45 -9.81
N ASN A 249 -4.11 12.49 -10.57
CA ASN A 249 -5.55 12.26 -10.63
C ASN A 249 -6.06 11.54 -9.38
N VAL A 250 -7.13 12.06 -8.81
CA VAL A 250 -7.83 11.48 -7.66
C VAL A 250 -9.31 11.34 -7.98
N THR A 251 -9.96 10.36 -7.35
CA THR A 251 -11.41 10.16 -7.40
C THR A 251 -11.97 10.04 -6.00
N ARG A 252 -13.28 10.23 -5.86
CA ARG A 252 -14.00 9.95 -4.62
C ARG A 252 -14.06 8.44 -4.42
N ALA A 253 -13.70 7.97 -3.23
CA ALA A 253 -13.91 6.58 -2.82
C ALA A 253 -15.39 6.19 -2.91
N HIS A 254 -15.67 4.92 -3.19
CA HIS A 254 -17.01 4.45 -3.55
C HIS A 254 -18.01 4.49 -2.39
N SER A 255 -17.56 4.10 -1.21
CA SER A 255 -18.36 3.85 0.00
C SER A 255 -18.01 4.75 1.19
N VAL A 256 -16.95 5.54 1.11
CA VAL A 256 -16.50 6.49 2.15
C VAL A 256 -16.21 7.88 1.57
N ASP A 257 -16.41 8.95 2.36
CA ASP A 257 -16.16 10.33 1.93
C ASP A 257 -14.65 10.70 1.99
N LEU A 258 -13.85 10.02 1.17
CA LEU A 258 -12.41 10.22 1.02
C LEU A 258 -12.02 10.34 -0.46
N MET A 259 -10.95 11.05 -0.75
CA MET A 259 -10.32 11.11 -2.06
C MET A 259 -9.15 10.11 -2.13
N VAL A 260 -9.12 9.30 -3.18
CA VAL A 260 -8.13 8.23 -3.42
C VAL A 260 -7.49 8.39 -4.81
N PRO A 261 -6.26 7.89 -5.04
CA PRO A 261 -5.63 7.94 -6.37
C PRO A 261 -6.47 7.19 -7.40
N ALA A 262 -6.87 7.87 -8.48
CA ALA A 262 -7.70 7.27 -9.52
C ALA A 262 -6.97 6.13 -10.25
N ASP A 263 -5.63 6.25 -10.33
CA ASP A 263 -4.73 5.30 -10.96
C ASP A 263 -4.24 4.19 -10.00
N ALA A 264 -4.93 3.94 -8.88
CA ALA A 264 -4.62 2.79 -8.03
C ALA A 264 -4.96 1.45 -8.69
N GLU A 265 -4.29 0.37 -8.29
CA GLU A 265 -4.67 -0.99 -8.62
C GLU A 265 -5.92 -1.40 -7.85
N MET A 266 -5.98 -1.06 -6.55
CA MET A 266 -7.05 -1.43 -5.64
C MET A 266 -7.21 -0.45 -4.49
N VAL A 267 -8.45 -0.28 -4.02
CA VAL A 267 -8.80 0.45 -2.80
C VAL A 267 -9.72 -0.43 -1.95
N ILE A 268 -9.33 -0.66 -0.70
CA ILE A 268 -10.16 -1.33 0.32
C ILE A 268 -10.73 -0.24 1.22
N GLU A 269 -12.05 -0.12 1.26
CA GLU A 269 -12.77 0.96 1.92
C GLU A 269 -13.57 0.45 3.11
N GLY A 270 -13.74 1.27 4.13
CA GLY A 270 -14.40 0.83 5.35
C GLY A 270 -14.38 1.83 6.49
N LEU A 271 -14.87 1.36 7.63
CA LEU A 271 -15.00 2.14 8.85
C LEU A 271 -14.15 1.52 9.95
N ILE A 272 -13.26 2.31 10.52
CA ILE A 272 -12.46 1.94 11.68
C ILE A 272 -13.31 2.09 12.94
N ASP A 273 -13.38 1.03 13.74
CA ASP A 273 -14.04 1.03 15.04
C ASP A 273 -13.27 1.87 16.07
N THR A 274 -13.99 2.64 16.87
CA THR A 274 -13.43 3.54 17.90
C THR A 274 -13.74 3.07 19.32
N GLU A 275 -14.54 2.01 19.47
CA GLU A 275 -14.93 1.44 20.76
C GLU A 275 -14.16 0.14 21.04
N TYR A 276 -13.98 -0.69 20.00
CA TYR A 276 -13.34 -2.00 20.12
C TYR A 276 -12.00 -2.05 19.37
N LEU A 277 -11.05 -2.77 19.97
CA LEU A 277 -9.78 -3.15 19.37
C LEU A 277 -9.68 -4.68 19.33
N GLU A 278 -8.92 -5.22 18.38
CA GLU A 278 -8.66 -6.66 18.28
C GLU A 278 -7.16 -6.94 18.43
N PRO A 279 -6.77 -8.12 18.95
CA PRO A 279 -5.38 -8.55 18.96
C PRO A 279 -4.81 -8.62 17.54
N GLU A 280 -3.65 -8.05 17.30
CA GLU A 280 -2.91 -8.07 16.03
C GLU A 280 -1.42 -8.29 16.33
N ALA A 281 -0.66 -8.77 15.35
CA ALA A 281 0.69 -9.31 15.52
C ALA A 281 0.64 -10.68 16.27
N PRO A 282 1.76 -11.40 16.45
CA PRO A 282 3.13 -11.05 16.07
C PRO A 282 3.34 -10.67 14.60
N PHE A 283 4.29 -9.76 14.35
CA PHE A 283 4.68 -9.29 13.01
C PHE A 283 6.13 -8.81 12.99
N GLY A 284 6.87 -9.05 11.90
CA GLY A 284 8.24 -8.58 11.74
C GLY A 284 8.37 -7.08 11.48
N GLU A 285 8.96 -6.33 12.42
CA GLU A 285 9.13 -4.88 12.31
C GLU A 285 10.40 -4.49 11.53
N SER A 286 10.37 -3.30 10.92
CA SER A 286 11.51 -2.72 10.21
C SER A 286 12.76 -2.56 11.09
N HIS A 287 12.57 -2.40 12.40
CA HIS A 287 13.65 -2.33 13.39
C HIS A 287 14.34 -3.69 13.65
N GLY A 288 13.84 -4.77 13.06
CA GLY A 288 14.48 -6.08 13.08
C GLY A 288 14.13 -7.01 14.23
N HIS A 289 13.01 -6.76 14.91
CA HIS A 289 12.43 -7.67 15.89
C HIS A 289 11.02 -8.07 15.46
N ILE A 290 10.51 -9.15 16.06
CA ILE A 290 9.10 -9.49 15.96
C ILE A 290 8.35 -8.68 17.01
N ALA A 291 7.48 -7.77 16.58
CA ALA A 291 6.53 -7.13 17.49
C ALA A 291 5.63 -8.20 18.10
N LEU A 292 5.37 -8.08 19.39
CA LEU A 292 4.43 -8.97 20.08
C LEU A 292 2.99 -8.56 19.79
N GLU A 293 2.07 -9.46 20.11
CA GLU A 293 0.64 -9.19 20.05
C GLU A 293 0.28 -7.92 20.82
N ASP A 294 -0.52 -7.05 20.21
CA ASP A 294 -1.11 -5.87 20.83
C ASP A 294 -2.49 -5.58 20.22
N TYR A 295 -3.29 -4.76 20.89
CA TYR A 295 -4.63 -4.40 20.45
C TYR A 295 -4.58 -3.24 19.45
N ASN A 296 -5.10 -3.48 18.24
CA ASN A 296 -5.06 -2.51 17.13
C ASN A 296 -6.46 -2.25 16.55
N MET A 297 -6.55 -1.17 15.77
CA MET A 297 -7.81 -0.65 15.23
C MET A 297 -8.44 -1.63 14.24
N ILE A 298 -9.72 -1.94 14.43
CA ILE A 298 -10.45 -2.85 13.54
C ILE A 298 -11.09 -2.02 12.43
N MET A 299 -10.92 -2.46 11.18
CA MET A 299 -11.63 -1.93 10.03
C MET A 299 -12.69 -2.91 9.59
N ASP A 300 -13.96 -2.51 9.63
CA ASP A 300 -15.04 -3.21 8.94
C ASP A 300 -15.07 -2.73 7.48
N VAL A 301 -14.80 -3.63 6.54
CA VAL A 301 -14.75 -3.34 5.10
C VAL A 301 -16.16 -3.14 4.56
N THR A 302 -16.39 -2.05 3.85
CA THR A 302 -17.65 -1.70 3.20
C THR A 302 -17.62 -1.96 1.70
N ALA A 303 -16.46 -1.75 1.05
CA ALA A 303 -16.26 -2.04 -0.35
C ALA A 303 -14.79 -2.38 -0.66
N ILE A 304 -14.57 -3.17 -1.70
CA ILE A 304 -13.26 -3.33 -2.35
C ILE A 304 -13.46 -2.92 -3.82
N THR A 305 -12.72 -1.91 -4.25
CA THR A 305 -12.70 -1.48 -5.65
C THR A 305 -11.35 -1.76 -6.27
N HIS A 306 -11.31 -2.20 -7.52
CA HIS A 306 -10.05 -2.41 -8.22
C HIS A 306 -10.18 -2.30 -9.73
N ARG A 307 -9.04 -2.12 -10.41
CA ARG A 307 -8.97 -2.21 -11.87
C ARG A 307 -9.12 -3.64 -12.37
N LYS A 308 -9.56 -3.85 -13.61
CA LYS A 308 -9.81 -5.21 -14.15
C LYS A 308 -8.59 -6.14 -14.11
N SER A 309 -7.41 -5.60 -14.37
CA SER A 309 -6.14 -6.35 -14.39
C SER A 309 -5.26 -5.93 -13.22
N ALA A 310 -5.82 -5.90 -12.01
CA ALA A 310 -5.12 -5.45 -10.82
C ALA A 310 -3.92 -6.33 -10.48
N VAL A 311 -2.85 -5.72 -9.98
CA VAL A 311 -1.67 -6.34 -9.39
C VAL A 311 -1.61 -5.92 -7.92
N LEU A 312 -1.48 -6.89 -7.02
CA LEU A 312 -1.36 -6.60 -5.59
C LEU A 312 0.12 -6.34 -5.24
N PRO A 313 0.51 -5.13 -4.81
CA PRO A 313 1.85 -4.90 -4.30
C PRO A 313 1.97 -5.38 -2.86
N SER A 314 3.17 -5.82 -2.51
CA SER A 314 3.61 -6.06 -1.14
C SER A 314 5.05 -5.55 -0.99
N ILE A 315 5.45 -5.16 0.21
CA ILE A 315 6.83 -4.79 0.50
C ILE A 315 7.44 -5.71 1.56
N ILE A 316 8.76 -5.88 1.47
CA ILE A 316 9.51 -6.57 2.53
C ILE A 316 9.78 -5.57 3.67
N SER A 317 9.08 -5.75 4.79
CA SER A 317 9.30 -5.00 6.02
C SER A 317 9.92 -5.88 7.11
N GLN A 318 11.21 -5.71 7.39
CA GLN A 318 11.97 -6.36 8.48
C GLN A 318 13.31 -5.64 8.76
N VAL A 319 14.21 -6.26 9.54
CA VAL A 319 15.58 -5.78 9.82
C VAL A 319 16.29 -5.25 8.57
N THR A 320 16.90 -4.07 8.68
CA THR A 320 17.75 -3.50 7.63
C THR A 320 18.86 -4.48 7.21
N PRO A 321 19.16 -4.63 5.90
CA PRO A 321 18.46 -4.00 4.77
C PRO A 321 17.13 -4.68 4.48
N SER A 322 16.11 -3.88 4.13
CA SER A 322 14.82 -4.33 3.59
C SER A 322 14.23 -3.23 2.73
N GLU A 323 13.18 -3.52 1.95
CA GLU A 323 12.51 -2.52 1.12
C GLU A 323 11.93 -1.37 1.94
N SER A 324 11.53 -1.62 3.19
CA SER A 324 11.04 -0.55 4.09
C SER A 324 12.14 0.31 4.73
N SER A 325 13.42 0.04 4.42
CA SER A 325 14.58 0.75 4.97
C SER A 325 15.36 1.61 3.97
N VAL A 326 14.99 1.56 2.68
CA VAL A 326 15.65 2.30 1.59
C VAL A 326 15.02 3.67 1.44
#